data_AF-A0A2G6NHV6-F1
#
_entry.id   AF-A0A2G6NHV6-F1
#
_cell.length_a   1.000
_cell.length_b   1.000
_cell.length_c   1.000
_cell.angle_alpha   90.00
_cell.angle_beta   90.00
_cell.angle_gamma   90.00
#
_symmetry.space_group_name_H-M   'P 1'
#
loop_
_entity.id
_entity.type
_entity.pdbx_description
1 polymer ?
#
loop_
_entity_poly.entity_id
_entity_poly.type
_entity_poly.pdbx_seq_one_letter_code
_entity_poly.pdbx_strand_id
1 'polypeptide(L)'
;AFGVVVPEIANSKLEKARVIMRRFLWSLNDESGGIGWGAPEAMAEIMVHHERLFAEYHHMLISYMREDGPELHADGNYLELPMLQRGLLWGIGRLCEIKPKVMIKAGVAEDLIQYLDSEDTVVSGLAVRALSYCGDFSQKTKVEKLLTAKTQVTFLDQERCVTTTVQKLATNYLETMQGA
;
A
#
# COMPACT_ATOMS: atom_id res chain seq x y z
N ALA A 1 -9.85 -13.81 0.65
CA ALA A 1 -9.99 -14.90 1.65
C ALA A 1 -9.39 -14.52 3.01
N PHE A 2 -8.11 -14.13 3.09
CA PHE A 2 -7.47 -13.75 4.36
C PHE A 2 -8.15 -12.57 5.09
N GLY A 3 -8.58 -11.55 4.36
CA GLY A 3 -9.35 -10.41 4.90
C GLY A 3 -10.69 -10.75 5.54
N VAL A 4 -11.19 -11.99 5.42
CA VAL A 4 -12.40 -12.46 6.12
C VAL A 4 -12.03 -13.46 7.19
N VAL A 5 -11.23 -14.47 6.83
CA VAL A 5 -10.94 -15.60 7.73
C VAL A 5 -10.09 -15.17 8.94
N VAL A 6 -9.07 -14.33 8.74
CA VAL A 6 -8.17 -13.96 9.84
C VAL A 6 -8.81 -12.99 10.82
N PRO A 7 -9.60 -11.99 10.40
CA PRO A 7 -10.43 -11.23 11.33
C PRO A 7 -11.35 -12.11 12.19
N GLU A 8 -11.97 -13.15 11.63
CA GLU A 8 -12.78 -14.06 12.46
C GLU A 8 -11.96 -14.92 13.42
N ILE A 9 -10.77 -15.34 13.00
CA ILE A 9 -9.81 -15.94 13.92
C ILE A 9 -9.43 -14.95 15.02
N ALA A 10 -9.27 -13.66 14.70
CA ALA A 10 -8.86 -12.65 15.66
C ALA A 10 -9.95 -12.34 16.70
N ASN A 11 -11.22 -12.32 16.27
CA ASN A 11 -12.39 -12.18 17.14
C ASN A 11 -12.45 -13.27 18.22
N SER A 12 -12.06 -14.51 17.88
CA SER A 12 -12.09 -15.64 18.80
C SER A 12 -10.76 -15.87 19.54
N LYS A 13 -9.63 -15.68 18.84
CA LYS A 13 -8.26 -16.04 19.28
C LYS A 13 -7.24 -15.10 18.65
N LEU A 14 -7.19 -13.85 19.11
CA LEU A 14 -6.30 -12.81 18.59
C LEU A 14 -4.84 -13.25 18.43
N GLU A 15 -4.28 -14.00 19.38
CA GLU A 15 -2.88 -14.43 19.28
C GLU A 15 -2.62 -15.34 18.07
N LYS A 16 -3.61 -16.14 17.65
CA LYS A 16 -3.49 -16.93 16.42
C LYS A 16 -3.45 -16.05 15.17
N ALA A 17 -4.24 -14.98 15.15
CA ALA A 17 -4.19 -14.02 14.06
C ALA A 17 -2.85 -13.27 14.04
N ARG A 18 -2.28 -12.91 15.20
CA ARG A 18 -0.94 -12.33 15.28
C ARG A 18 0.15 -13.26 14.78
N VAL A 19 0.06 -14.57 15.04
CA VAL A 19 0.98 -15.55 14.47
C VAL A 19 0.93 -15.50 12.93
N ILE A 20 -0.26 -15.36 12.34
CA ILE A 20 -0.41 -15.23 10.88
C ILE A 20 0.20 -13.91 10.39
N MET A 21 -0.09 -12.78 11.04
CA MET A 21 0.51 -11.48 10.69
C MET A 21 2.03 -11.51 10.77
N ARG A 22 2.60 -12.10 11.83
CA ARG A 22 4.05 -12.29 11.94
C ARG A 22 4.59 -13.17 10.83
N ARG A 23 3.90 -14.25 10.44
CA ARG A 23 4.35 -15.08 9.29
C ARG A 23 4.44 -14.28 7.99
N PHE A 24 3.52 -13.35 7.73
CA PHE A 24 3.63 -12.47 6.57
C PHE A 24 4.86 -11.56 6.66
N LEU A 25 5.11 -10.93 7.81
CA LEU A 25 6.30 -10.10 8.03
C LEU A 25 7.60 -10.89 7.80
N TRP A 26 7.67 -12.11 8.34
CA TRP A 26 8.82 -12.99 8.13
C TRP A 26 9.01 -13.33 6.66
N SER A 27 7.93 -13.62 5.92
CA SER A 27 8.02 -13.92 4.47
C SER A 27 8.44 -12.72 3.61
N LEU A 28 8.25 -11.49 4.09
CA LEU A 28 8.70 -10.28 3.40
C LEU A 28 10.20 -10.03 3.59
N ASN A 29 10.79 -10.60 4.64
CA ASN A 29 12.21 -10.50 4.96
C ASN A 29 13.00 -11.78 4.57
N ASP A 30 12.35 -12.78 3.97
CA ASP A 30 12.96 -14.08 3.68
C ASP A 30 13.73 -14.05 2.35
N GLU A 31 15.06 -14.11 2.42
CA GLU A 31 15.95 -14.18 1.25
C GLU A 31 16.04 -15.58 0.62
N SER A 32 15.46 -16.63 1.26
CA SER A 32 15.67 -18.04 0.87
C SER A 32 14.86 -18.51 -0.35
N GLY A 33 14.19 -17.60 -1.07
CA GLY A 33 13.46 -17.88 -2.33
C GLY A 33 11.95 -18.09 -2.18
N GLY A 34 11.43 -18.08 -0.96
CA GLY A 34 9.99 -17.99 -0.69
C GLY A 34 9.50 -16.55 -0.78
N ILE A 35 9.53 -15.95 -1.99
CA ILE A 35 9.13 -14.55 -2.16
C ILE A 35 7.72 -14.36 -1.61
N GLY A 36 7.54 -13.43 -0.67
CA GLY A 36 6.29 -13.11 0.03
C GLY A 36 5.19 -12.52 -0.86
N TRP A 37 4.94 -13.11 -2.04
CA TRP A 37 3.91 -12.72 -2.98
C TRP A 37 2.53 -12.71 -2.31
N GLY A 38 1.80 -11.61 -2.45
CA GLY A 38 0.47 -11.47 -1.87
C GLY A 38 0.46 -11.24 -0.36
N ALA A 39 1.61 -11.25 0.32
CA ALA A 39 1.68 -11.00 1.76
C ALA A 39 1.26 -9.56 2.12
N PRO A 40 1.73 -8.51 1.42
CA PRO A 40 1.30 -7.14 1.70
C PRO A 40 -0.21 -6.95 1.49
N GLU A 41 -0.77 -7.49 0.41
CA GLU A 41 -2.20 -7.43 0.10
C GLU A 41 -3.04 -8.16 1.15
N ALA A 42 -2.61 -9.36 1.55
CA ALA A 42 -3.28 -10.12 2.60
C ALA A 42 -3.24 -9.38 3.93
N MET A 43 -2.09 -8.82 4.33
CA MET A 43 -1.96 -8.02 5.54
C MET A 43 -2.89 -6.80 5.51
N ALA A 44 -2.90 -6.06 4.40
CA ALA A 44 -3.75 -4.88 4.25
C ALA A 44 -5.24 -5.23 4.39
N GLU A 45 -5.71 -6.28 3.71
CA GLU A 45 -7.11 -6.71 3.80
C GLU A 45 -7.49 -7.20 5.20
N ILE A 46 -6.60 -7.89 5.91
CA ILE A 46 -6.83 -8.27 7.31
C ILE A 46 -7.01 -7.02 8.17
N MET A 47 -6.15 -6.01 7.98
CA MET A 47 -6.19 -4.77 8.74
C MET A 47 -7.42 -3.91 8.40
N VAL A 48 -7.86 -3.89 7.13
CA VAL A 48 -9.12 -3.23 6.72
C VAL A 48 -10.30 -3.75 7.53
N HIS A 49 -10.35 -5.07 7.77
CA HIS A 49 -11.47 -5.74 8.41
C HIS A 49 -11.29 -6.00 9.92
N HIS A 50 -10.17 -5.62 10.54
CA HIS A 50 -9.96 -5.83 11.98
C HIS A 50 -9.14 -4.71 12.64
N GLU A 51 -9.83 -3.83 13.38
CA GLU A 51 -9.25 -2.59 13.92
C GLU A 51 -8.05 -2.79 14.84
N ARG A 52 -8.08 -3.83 15.68
CA ARG A 52 -6.96 -4.10 16.60
C ARG A 52 -5.71 -4.58 15.86
N LEU A 53 -5.88 -5.32 14.77
CA LEU A 53 -4.73 -5.76 13.96
C LEU A 53 -4.21 -4.58 13.12
N PHE A 54 -5.09 -3.73 12.61
CA PHE A 54 -4.68 -2.46 12.00
C PHE A 54 -3.81 -1.63 12.97
N ALA A 55 -4.28 -1.41 14.20
CA ALA A 55 -3.54 -0.64 15.21
C ALA A 55 -2.15 -1.23 15.49
N GLU A 56 -2.03 -2.56 15.54
CA GLU A 56 -0.79 -3.27 15.84
C GLU A 56 0.18 -3.38 14.65
N TYR A 57 -0.30 -3.37 13.39
CA TYR A 57 0.53 -3.75 12.24
C TYR A 57 0.63 -2.72 11.11
N HIS A 58 -0.21 -1.67 11.06
CA HIS A 58 -0.17 -0.71 9.94
C HIS A 58 1.19 -0.01 9.82
N HIS A 59 1.80 0.36 10.95
CA HIS A 59 3.11 1.00 10.96
C HIS A 59 4.21 0.08 10.43
N MET A 60 4.09 -1.25 10.63
CA MET A 60 5.02 -2.22 10.05
C MET A 60 4.87 -2.27 8.53
N LEU A 61 3.63 -2.29 8.01
CA LEU A 61 3.42 -2.26 6.57
C LEU A 61 3.97 -0.97 5.92
N ILE A 62 3.78 0.18 6.58
CA ILE A 62 4.35 1.47 6.13
C ILE A 62 5.88 1.43 6.14
N SER A 63 6.52 0.77 7.12
CA SER A 63 7.99 0.71 7.19
C SER A 63 8.64 0.04 5.97
N TYR A 64 7.91 -0.83 5.26
CA TYR A 64 8.39 -1.43 4.00
C TYR A 64 8.48 -0.44 2.83
N MET A 65 7.94 0.78 2.99
CA MET A 65 8.08 1.86 2.02
C MET A 65 9.35 2.70 2.21
N ARG A 66 10.06 2.50 3.32
CA ARG A 66 11.11 3.41 3.78
C ARG A 66 12.45 2.73 3.71
N GLU A 67 13.41 3.40 3.06
CA GLU A 67 14.84 3.12 3.15
C GLU A 67 15.38 3.48 4.53
N ASP A 68 16.64 3.12 4.78
CA ASP A 68 17.37 3.56 5.96
C ASP A 68 17.42 5.10 5.99
N GLY A 69 16.93 5.67 7.08
CA GLY A 69 16.91 7.09 7.30
C GLY A 69 18.29 7.65 7.64
N PRO A 70 18.42 8.99 7.65
CA PRO A 70 19.69 9.68 7.92
C PRO A 70 20.14 9.56 9.38
N GLU A 71 19.28 9.11 10.29
CA GLU A 71 19.60 8.92 11.70
C GLU A 71 20.21 7.53 11.94
N LEU A 72 21.12 7.44 12.91
CA LEU A 72 21.97 6.25 13.18
C LEU A 72 21.20 4.95 13.49
N HIS A 73 19.87 5.01 13.65
CA HIS A 73 18.98 3.90 14.00
C HIS A 73 17.63 3.96 13.24
N ALA A 74 17.56 4.73 12.16
CA ALA A 74 16.35 4.83 11.34
C ALA A 74 16.33 3.72 10.28
N ASP A 75 16.55 2.46 10.67
CA ASP A 75 16.60 1.36 9.72
C ASP A 75 15.20 1.15 9.11
N GLY A 76 15.14 1.22 7.79
CA GLY A 76 13.94 0.98 7.00
C GLY A 76 13.75 -0.51 6.72
N ASN A 77 12.56 -0.92 6.27
CA ASN A 77 12.35 -2.28 5.77
C ASN A 77 12.15 -2.28 4.25
N TYR A 78 12.80 -1.36 3.54
CA TYR A 78 12.51 -1.09 2.13
C TYR A 78 12.47 -2.35 1.26
N LEU A 79 11.35 -2.53 0.55
CA LEU A 79 11.21 -3.62 -0.42
C LEU A 79 11.84 -3.22 -1.75
N GLU A 80 13.07 -3.67 -1.98
CA GLU A 80 13.84 -3.41 -3.20
C GLU A 80 13.20 -4.02 -4.45
N LEU A 81 12.56 -5.18 -4.33
CA LEU A 81 12.04 -5.91 -5.48
C LEU A 81 10.77 -5.22 -6.04
N PRO A 82 10.78 -4.68 -7.28
CA PRO A 82 9.66 -3.87 -7.80
C PRO A 82 8.32 -4.62 -7.82
N MET A 83 8.35 -5.94 -8.07
CA MET A 83 7.13 -6.75 -8.05
C MET A 83 6.50 -6.84 -6.64
N LEU A 84 7.29 -6.82 -5.56
CA LEU A 84 6.76 -6.76 -4.20
C LEU A 84 6.22 -5.37 -3.85
N GLN A 85 6.83 -4.32 -4.41
CA GLN A 85 6.33 -2.95 -4.27
C GLN A 85 4.92 -2.79 -4.85
N ARG A 86 4.55 -3.54 -5.92
CA ARG A 86 3.16 -3.57 -6.41
C ARG A 86 2.19 -4.01 -5.33
N GLY A 87 2.48 -5.12 -4.64
CA GLY A 87 1.64 -5.62 -3.57
C GLY A 87 1.61 -4.68 -2.36
N LEU A 88 2.76 -4.11 -2.01
CA LEU A 88 2.86 -3.10 -0.96
C LEU A 88 1.97 -1.89 -1.25
N LEU A 89 2.12 -1.24 -2.41
CA LEU A 89 1.36 -0.05 -2.76
C LEU A 89 -0.13 -0.35 -3.01
N TRP A 90 -0.45 -1.57 -3.46
CA TRP A 90 -1.83 -2.05 -3.47
C TRP A 90 -2.41 -2.04 -2.05
N GLY A 91 -1.69 -2.61 -1.09
CA GLY A 91 -2.12 -2.68 0.31
C GLY A 91 -2.20 -1.31 0.98
N ILE A 92 -1.20 -0.46 0.76
CA ILE A 92 -1.19 0.93 1.24
C ILE A 92 -2.37 1.71 0.64
N GLY A 93 -2.61 1.57 -0.66
CA GLY A 93 -3.77 2.20 -1.32
C GLY A 93 -5.10 1.78 -0.71
N ARG A 94 -5.26 0.51 -0.30
CA ARG A 94 -6.45 0.03 0.42
C ARG A 94 -6.60 0.64 1.80
N LEU A 95 -5.50 0.76 2.54
CA LEU A 95 -5.53 1.40 3.87
C LEU A 95 -5.80 2.90 3.76
N CYS A 96 -5.25 3.60 2.75
CA CYS A 96 -5.55 5.01 2.50
C CYS A 96 -7.03 5.22 2.14
N GLU A 97 -7.61 4.32 1.34
CA GLU A 97 -9.04 4.36 0.99
C GLU A 97 -9.94 4.22 2.24
N ILE A 98 -9.67 3.24 3.11
CA ILE A 98 -10.57 2.88 4.22
C ILE A 98 -10.28 3.65 5.52
N LYS A 99 -9.00 3.96 5.80
CA LYS A 99 -8.54 4.61 7.03
C LYS A 99 -7.72 5.89 6.74
N PRO A 100 -8.17 6.82 5.86
CA PRO A 100 -7.37 7.93 5.35
C PRO A 100 -6.78 8.80 6.47
N LYS A 101 -7.57 9.14 7.50
CA LYS A 101 -7.12 9.99 8.61
C LYS A 101 -5.88 9.45 9.33
N VAL A 102 -5.82 8.13 9.53
CA VAL A 102 -4.68 7.50 10.22
C VAL A 102 -3.47 7.45 9.29
N MET A 103 -3.68 7.07 8.03
CA MET A 103 -2.61 6.99 7.03
C MET A 103 -1.97 8.36 6.74
N ILE A 104 -2.79 9.42 6.64
CA ILE A 104 -2.32 10.81 6.51
C ILE A 104 -1.48 11.22 7.72
N LYS A 105 -1.98 10.95 8.94
CA LYS A 105 -1.23 11.25 10.16
C LYS A 105 0.11 10.48 10.26
N ALA A 106 0.19 9.30 9.64
CA ALA A 106 1.39 8.49 9.61
C ALA A 106 2.45 8.95 8.58
N GLY A 107 2.17 10.02 7.82
CA GLY A 107 3.12 10.60 6.86
C GLY A 107 3.19 9.86 5.52
N VAL A 108 2.25 8.96 5.25
CA VAL A 108 2.29 8.05 4.08
C VAL A 108 2.36 8.80 2.74
N ALA A 109 1.78 10.00 2.65
CA ALA A 109 1.87 10.82 1.44
C ALA A 109 3.32 11.14 1.07
N GLU A 110 4.18 11.45 2.04
CA GLU A 110 5.60 11.74 1.81
C GLU A 110 6.34 10.51 1.28
N ASP A 111 6.08 9.34 1.89
CA ASP A 111 6.64 8.06 1.46
C ASP A 111 6.20 7.68 0.04
N LEU A 112 4.99 8.05 -0.39
CA LEU A 112 4.45 7.71 -1.72
C LEU A 112 5.13 8.47 -2.87
N ILE A 113 5.72 9.65 -2.60
CA ILE A 113 6.27 10.52 -3.64
C ILE A 113 7.43 9.85 -4.39
N GLN A 114 8.27 9.07 -3.70
CA GLN A 114 9.41 8.38 -4.31
C GLN A 114 8.98 7.35 -5.37
N TYR A 115 7.79 6.75 -5.20
CA TYR A 115 7.28 5.72 -6.11
C TYR A 115 6.72 6.28 -7.42
N LEU A 116 6.49 7.60 -7.51
CA LEU A 116 5.99 8.23 -8.74
C LEU A 116 6.98 8.12 -9.91
N ASP A 117 8.28 8.04 -9.61
CA ASP A 117 9.36 7.94 -10.60
C ASP A 117 9.86 6.48 -10.79
N SER A 118 9.13 5.48 -10.25
CA SER A 118 9.47 4.07 -10.43
C SER A 118 9.52 3.67 -11.91
N GLU A 119 10.49 2.81 -12.27
CA GLU A 119 10.56 2.19 -13.59
C GLU A 119 9.36 1.28 -13.87
N ASP A 120 8.75 0.73 -12.81
CA ASP A 120 7.53 -0.04 -12.90
C ASP A 120 6.31 0.87 -12.88
N THR A 121 5.74 1.12 -14.06
CA THR A 121 4.59 2.03 -14.19
C THR A 121 3.37 1.61 -13.36
N VAL A 122 3.23 0.31 -13.03
CA VAL A 122 2.16 -0.16 -12.12
C VAL A 122 2.36 0.39 -10.71
N VAL A 123 3.61 0.39 -10.23
CA VAL A 123 3.99 0.96 -8.93
C VAL A 123 3.67 2.46 -8.92
N SER A 124 4.07 3.21 -9.95
CA SER A 124 3.74 4.64 -10.07
C SER A 124 2.23 4.89 -10.05
N GLY A 125 1.45 4.08 -10.78
CA GLY A 125 -0.01 4.20 -10.81
C GLY A 125 -0.67 3.92 -9.46
N LEU A 126 -0.22 2.90 -8.74
CA LEU A 126 -0.72 2.60 -7.39
C LEU A 126 -0.37 3.72 -6.40
N ALA A 127 0.82 4.33 -6.53
CA ALA A 127 1.20 5.48 -5.72
C ALA A 127 0.26 6.68 -5.97
N VAL A 128 -0.03 7.00 -7.23
CA VAL A 128 -1.00 8.05 -7.61
C VAL A 128 -2.38 7.79 -7.01
N ARG A 129 -2.86 6.54 -7.08
CA ARG A 129 -4.13 6.15 -6.47
C ARG A 129 -4.11 6.41 -4.96
N ALA A 130 -3.08 5.98 -4.26
CA ALA A 130 -2.97 6.17 -2.81
C ALA A 130 -2.89 7.66 -2.42
N LEU A 131 -2.12 8.47 -3.15
CA LEU A 131 -2.03 9.92 -2.94
C LEU A 131 -3.40 10.61 -3.09
N SER A 132 -4.22 10.15 -4.03
CA SER A 132 -5.59 10.67 -4.22
C SER A 132 -6.43 10.53 -2.94
N TYR A 133 -6.35 9.39 -2.26
CA TYR A 133 -7.07 9.17 -1.00
C TYR A 133 -6.47 9.94 0.18
N CYS A 134 -5.15 10.19 0.15
CA CYS A 134 -4.50 11.07 1.11
C CYS A 134 -4.88 12.55 0.91
N GLY A 135 -5.46 12.91 -0.25
CA GLY A 135 -5.72 14.30 -0.62
C GLY A 135 -4.46 15.10 -0.91
N ASP A 136 -3.34 14.43 -1.21
CA ASP A 136 -2.08 15.10 -1.53
C ASP A 136 -1.95 15.34 -3.04
N PHE A 137 -2.14 16.59 -3.43
CA PHE A 137 -2.07 17.03 -4.83
C PHE A 137 -0.75 17.76 -5.19
N SER A 138 0.27 17.68 -4.33
CA SER A 138 1.52 18.44 -4.48
C SER A 138 2.34 17.99 -5.69
N GLN A 139 2.17 16.74 -6.14
CA GLN A 139 2.97 16.13 -7.20
C GLN A 139 2.33 16.20 -8.60
N LYS A 140 1.42 17.15 -8.84
CA LYS A 140 0.70 17.34 -10.11
C LYS A 140 1.59 17.14 -11.35
N THR A 141 2.73 17.84 -11.43
CA THR A 141 3.62 17.79 -12.59
C THR A 141 4.24 16.41 -12.82
N LYS A 142 4.51 15.63 -11.77
CA LYS A 142 4.96 14.24 -11.93
C LYS A 142 3.82 13.36 -12.45
N VAL A 143 2.61 13.52 -11.89
CA VAL A 143 1.43 12.74 -12.29
C VAL A 143 1.01 13.02 -13.74
N GLU A 144 1.17 14.24 -14.24
CA GLU A 144 0.88 14.59 -15.64
C GLU A 144 1.70 13.74 -16.64
N LYS A 145 2.92 13.31 -16.28
CA LYS A 145 3.75 12.44 -17.13
C LYS A 145 3.12 11.05 -17.34
N LEU A 146 2.24 10.62 -16.44
CA LEU A 146 1.57 9.31 -16.48
C LEU A 146 0.28 9.31 -17.31
N LEU A 147 -0.15 10.46 -17.85
CA LEU A 147 -1.38 10.59 -18.63
C LEU A 147 -1.39 9.82 -19.96
N THR A 148 -0.24 9.32 -20.41
CA THR A 148 -0.12 8.49 -21.62
C THR A 148 0.11 7.01 -21.31
N ALA A 149 0.26 6.65 -20.03
CA ALA A 149 0.59 5.30 -19.58
C ALA A 149 -0.61 4.36 -19.66
N LYS A 150 -0.67 3.53 -20.71
CA LYS A 150 -1.76 2.55 -20.93
C LYS A 150 -1.58 1.24 -20.16
N THR A 151 -0.55 1.12 -19.34
CA THR A 151 -0.27 -0.06 -18.51
C THR A 151 -1.47 -0.39 -17.64
N GLN A 152 -1.92 -1.64 -17.67
CA GLN A 152 -3.03 -2.10 -16.86
C GLN A 152 -2.61 -2.33 -15.41
N VAL A 153 -3.50 -2.02 -14.50
CA VAL A 153 -3.36 -2.27 -13.07
C VAL A 153 -4.69 -2.76 -12.51
N THR A 154 -4.60 -3.74 -11.62
CA THR A 154 -5.76 -4.35 -10.97
C THR A 154 -5.66 -4.14 -9.47
N PHE A 155 -6.74 -3.64 -8.87
CA PHE A 155 -6.83 -3.47 -7.43
C PHE A 155 -8.23 -3.69 -6.89
N LEU A 156 -8.35 -3.80 -5.57
CA LEU A 156 -9.66 -3.79 -4.90
C LEU A 156 -10.04 -2.33 -4.58
N ASP A 157 -11.27 -1.97 -4.93
CA ASP A 157 -11.83 -0.64 -4.68
C ASP A 157 -13.29 -0.81 -4.30
N GLN A 158 -13.69 -0.30 -3.13
CA GLN A 158 -15.04 -0.50 -2.60
C GLN A 158 -15.49 -1.98 -2.67
N GLU A 159 -14.61 -2.90 -2.25
CA GLU A 159 -14.82 -4.36 -2.28
C GLU A 159 -15.01 -4.98 -3.67
N ARG A 160 -14.75 -4.23 -4.75
CA ARG A 160 -14.81 -4.74 -6.13
C ARG A 160 -13.42 -4.80 -6.73
N CYS A 161 -13.14 -5.90 -7.43
CA CYS A 161 -11.92 -6.01 -8.22
C CYS A 161 -12.08 -5.11 -9.46
N VAL A 162 -11.24 -4.10 -9.56
CA VAL A 162 -11.22 -3.12 -10.64
C VAL A 162 -9.93 -3.30 -11.42
N THR A 163 -10.04 -3.45 -12.74
CA THR A 163 -8.91 -3.35 -13.67
C THR A 163 -9.05 -2.07 -14.47
N THR A 164 -8.01 -1.25 -14.46
CA THR A 164 -7.97 0.02 -15.17
C THR A 164 -6.55 0.31 -15.67
N THR A 165 -6.30 1.50 -16.21
CA THR A 165 -4.97 1.93 -16.65
C THR A 165 -4.36 2.95 -15.70
N VAL A 166 -3.03 3.01 -15.68
CA VAL A 166 -2.28 4.04 -14.95
C VAL A 166 -2.66 5.45 -15.42
N GLN A 167 -2.87 5.63 -16.72
CA GLN A 167 -3.45 6.85 -17.30
C GLN A 167 -4.75 7.23 -16.60
N LYS A 168 -5.70 6.30 -16.43
CA LYS A 168 -6.99 6.60 -15.82
C LYS A 168 -6.85 6.98 -14.34
N LEU A 169 -5.92 6.37 -13.62
CA LEU A 169 -5.60 6.75 -12.24
C LEU A 169 -5.03 8.18 -12.17
N ALA A 170 -4.11 8.53 -13.06
CA ALA A 170 -3.57 9.90 -13.18
C ALA A 170 -4.66 10.92 -13.53
N THR A 171 -5.56 10.59 -14.45
CA THR A 171 -6.72 11.45 -14.77
C THR A 171 -7.61 11.67 -13.55
N ASN A 172 -7.97 10.60 -12.83
CA ASN A 172 -8.83 10.69 -11.66
C ASN A 172 -8.18 11.53 -10.52
N TYR A 173 -6.86 11.43 -10.33
CA TYR A 173 -6.12 12.27 -9.38
C TYR A 173 -6.27 13.76 -9.71
N LEU A 174 -6.07 14.13 -10.98
CA LEU A 174 -6.18 15.51 -11.44
C LEU A 174 -7.63 16.04 -11.39
N GLU A 175 -8.62 15.19 -11.69
CA GLU A 175 -10.05 15.53 -11.55
C GLU A 175 -10.42 15.77 -10.09
N THR A 176 -9.94 14.92 -9.18
CA THR A 176 -10.19 15.06 -7.72
C THR A 176 -9.59 16.35 -7.19
N MET A 177 -8.37 16.70 -7.61
CA MET A 177 -7.71 17.96 -7.25
C MET A 177 -8.52 19.20 -7.65
N GLN A 178 -9.22 19.18 -8.78
CA GLN A 178 -10.00 20.33 -9.25
C GLN A 178 -11.31 20.51 -8.48
N GLY A 179 -11.80 19.45 -7.83
CA GLY A 179 -13.02 19.47 -7.02
C GLY A 179 -12.78 19.66 -5.51
N ALA A 180 -11.51 19.62 -5.07
CA ALA A 180 -11.09 19.80 -3.66
C ALA A 180 -10.78 21.28 -3.36
#